data_AF-A0A958G9K5-F1
#
_entry.id   AF-A0A958G9K5-F1
#
_cell.length_a   1.000
_cell.length_b   1.000
_cell.length_c   1.000
_cell.angle_alpha   90.00
_cell.angle_beta   90.00
_cell.angle_gamma   90.00
#
_symmetry.space_group_name_H-M   'P 1'
#
loop_
_entity.id
_entity.type
_entity.pdbx_description
1 polymer ?
#
loop_
_entity_poly.entity_id
_entity_poly.type
_entity_poly.pdbx_seq_one_letter_code
_entity_poly.pdbx_strand_id
1 'polypeptide(L)'
;RPGQANPRDNWGNCVIIEHAPYFYSCIAHLQKDSISVKAGDTVSKGDKIGHCGNSGRSPYPHIHLQFQAQDYIGAPALYFEFSNLLIKQDNAADRLLPKGILNKDDRVENLRYDADYSKYFFDEIYKKWQLILNSGKLSSEESWHLHNDFYNNLCLENQDGDRLYFDLSEGVLSLKKYQGKRNSALFLLAQTLTDVVFPEAPGKLHWTSQTSLDYTLPRYLVHFLDLFTIFGLRCFLEIDNSLEKLPDETILLKQAQQIRGGFIRWHFTFKRKAGTRQLVFRKGEGFNYLQENGVELKLDKIEYYEQTPGE
;
A
#
# COMPACT_ATOMS: atom_id res chain seq x y z
N ARG A 1 8.05 23.83 31.80
CA ARG A 1 7.80 24.99 30.89
C ARG A 1 8.79 24.88 29.74
N PRO A 2 8.38 25.14 28.48
CA PRO A 2 9.30 25.13 27.35
C PRO A 2 10.48 26.10 27.60
N GLY A 3 11.70 25.70 27.21
CA GLY A 3 12.86 26.59 27.24
C GLY A 3 12.77 27.71 26.19
N GLN A 4 13.66 28.71 26.24
CA GLN A 4 13.77 29.70 25.16
C GLN A 4 14.51 29.09 23.95
N ALA A 5 14.07 29.43 22.73
CA ALA A 5 14.72 28.95 21.51
C ALA A 5 16.17 29.46 21.41
N ASN A 6 17.09 28.58 21.03
CA ASN A 6 18.50 28.91 20.83
C ASN A 6 18.82 29.06 19.33
N PRO A 7 18.93 30.28 18.79
CA PRO A 7 19.18 30.48 17.35
C PRO A 7 20.57 30.05 16.89
N ARG A 8 21.51 29.77 17.81
CA ARG A 8 22.87 29.30 17.49
C ARG A 8 22.97 27.78 17.38
N ASP A 9 21.99 27.06 17.93
CA ASP A 9 21.93 25.60 17.92
C ASP A 9 20.65 25.17 17.21
N ASN A 10 20.76 24.90 15.91
CA ASN A 10 19.58 24.63 15.09
C ASN A 10 18.88 23.32 15.47
N TRP A 11 19.60 22.27 15.89
CA TRP A 11 19.03 20.93 16.06
C TRP A 11 18.75 20.57 17.54
N GLY A 12 19.46 21.16 18.49
CA GLY A 12 19.28 20.81 19.90
C GLY A 12 19.66 19.36 20.19
N ASN A 13 18.89 18.71 21.07
CA ASN A 13 19.07 17.28 21.32
C ASN A 13 18.48 16.48 20.16
N CYS A 14 19.29 15.62 19.56
CA CYS A 14 18.88 14.80 18.43
C CYS A 14 19.36 13.35 18.54
N VAL A 15 18.66 12.46 17.84
CA VAL A 15 19.04 11.07 17.60
C VAL A 15 19.12 10.87 16.10
N ILE A 16 20.24 10.32 15.63
CA ILE A 16 20.44 9.92 14.23
C ILE A 16 20.43 8.39 14.18
N ILE A 17 19.59 7.83 13.33
CA ILE A 17 19.40 6.37 13.18
C ILE A 17 19.83 5.98 11.77
N GLU A 18 20.75 5.02 11.67
CA GLU A 18 21.11 4.38 10.41
C GLU A 18 20.12 3.27 10.08
N HIS A 19 19.56 3.29 8.87
CA HIS A 19 18.65 2.25 8.36
C HIS A 19 19.35 1.33 7.35
N ALA A 20 20.25 1.90 6.55
CA ALA A 20 21.09 1.24 5.56
C ALA A 20 22.27 2.17 5.20
N PRO A 21 23.32 1.68 4.51
CA PRO A 21 24.41 2.53 4.04
C PRO A 21 23.88 3.74 3.26
N TYR A 22 24.31 4.94 3.66
CA TYR A 22 23.87 6.22 3.09
C TYR A 22 22.37 6.54 3.27
N PHE A 23 21.70 5.93 4.26
CA PHE A 23 20.30 6.19 4.57
C PHE A 23 20.08 6.30 6.07
N TYR A 24 19.98 7.54 6.56
CA TYR A 24 19.80 7.88 7.97
C TYR A 24 18.53 8.69 8.18
N SER A 25 17.94 8.61 9.37
CA SER A 25 16.95 9.58 9.86
C SER A 25 17.51 10.38 11.02
N CYS A 26 17.22 11.67 11.07
CA CYS A 26 17.53 12.58 12.16
C CYS A 26 16.22 13.03 12.81
N ILE A 27 16.10 12.77 14.12
CA ILE A 27 15.00 13.23 14.97
C ILE A 27 15.57 14.26 15.94
N ALA A 28 15.15 15.52 15.81
CA ALA A 28 15.71 16.65 16.55
C ALA A 28 14.66 17.36 17.42
N HIS A 29 15.12 18.35 18.19
CA HIS A 29 14.35 19.09 19.19
C HIS A 29 13.87 18.27 20.40
N LEU A 30 14.50 17.12 20.69
CA LEU A 30 14.11 16.25 21.79
C LEU A 30 14.25 16.93 23.16
N GLN A 31 13.41 16.54 24.11
CA GLN A 31 13.45 17.05 25.48
C GLN A 31 14.78 16.70 26.14
N LYS A 32 15.36 17.66 26.87
CA LYS A 32 16.58 17.43 27.65
C LYS A 32 16.40 16.25 28.61
N ASP A 33 17.42 15.40 28.71
CA ASP A 33 17.47 14.22 29.59
C ASP A 33 16.36 13.18 29.30
N SER A 34 15.75 13.22 28.12
CA SER A 34 14.69 12.28 27.72
C SER A 34 15.14 11.18 26.76
N ILE A 35 16.31 11.34 26.13
CA ILE A 35 16.84 10.38 25.17
C ILE A 35 17.16 9.08 25.92
N SER A 36 16.54 7.98 25.49
CA SER A 36 16.62 6.65 26.12
C SER A 36 17.59 5.70 25.42
N VAL A 37 18.28 6.17 24.38
CA VAL A 37 19.23 5.40 23.56
C VAL A 37 20.62 6.03 23.57
N LYS A 38 21.63 5.26 23.21
CA LYS A 38 23.03 5.69 23.09
C LYS A 38 23.58 5.35 21.70
N ALA A 39 24.66 6.04 21.31
CA ALA A 39 25.34 5.75 20.06
C ALA A 39 25.82 4.27 20.05
N GLY A 40 25.49 3.56 18.98
CA GLY A 40 25.77 2.12 18.82
C GLY A 40 24.61 1.19 19.22
N ASP A 41 23.54 1.70 19.86
CA ASP A 41 22.37 0.89 20.15
C ASP A 41 21.61 0.52 18.86
N THR A 42 21.17 -0.74 18.75
CA THR A 42 20.20 -1.15 17.73
C THR A 42 18.79 -0.83 18.20
N VAL A 43 18.01 -0.17 17.36
CA VAL A 43 16.60 0.17 17.64
C VAL A 43 15.67 -0.53 16.64
N SER A 44 14.52 -0.95 17.12
CA SER A 44 13.44 -1.55 16.33
C SER A 44 12.30 -0.55 16.11
N LYS A 45 11.49 -0.78 15.07
CA LYS A 45 10.27 0.00 14.85
C LYS A 45 9.39 -0.07 16.11
N GLY A 46 8.98 1.09 16.61
CA GLY A 46 8.15 1.22 17.81
C GLY A 46 8.93 1.47 19.11
N ASP A 47 10.26 1.34 19.09
CA ASP A 47 11.08 1.64 20.26
C ASP A 47 11.02 3.13 20.63
N LYS A 48 10.95 3.39 21.93
CA LYS A 48 11.02 4.74 22.46
C LYS A 48 12.48 5.22 22.43
N ILE A 49 12.73 6.28 21.67
CA ILE A 49 14.07 6.92 21.59
C ILE A 49 14.18 8.21 22.42
N GLY A 50 13.06 8.84 22.77
CA GLY A 50 13.03 10.07 23.56
C GLY A 50 11.65 10.71 23.66
N HIS A 51 11.57 11.87 24.31
CA HIS A 51 10.33 12.67 24.38
C HIS A 51 10.41 13.90 23.47
N CYS A 52 9.26 14.28 22.89
CA CYS A 52 9.11 15.56 22.20
C CYS A 52 9.46 16.71 23.14
N GLY A 53 10.27 17.64 22.65
CA GLY A 53 10.74 18.78 23.41
C GLY A 53 10.79 20.03 22.54
N ASN A 54 11.61 20.99 22.99
CA ASN A 54 11.84 22.23 22.27
C ASN A 54 13.31 22.67 22.38
N SER A 55 14.24 21.72 22.38
CA SER A 55 15.68 22.03 22.42
C SER A 55 16.15 22.62 21.08
N GLY A 56 17.23 23.43 21.12
CA GLY A 56 17.75 24.12 19.94
C GLY A 56 16.85 25.26 19.45
N ARG A 57 16.83 25.50 18.14
CA ARG A 57 16.06 26.56 17.48
C ARG A 57 14.58 26.17 17.32
N SER A 58 13.93 25.86 18.44
CA SER A 58 12.56 25.38 18.49
C SER A 58 11.66 26.31 19.32
N PRO A 59 10.84 27.16 18.69
CA PRO A 59 10.04 28.18 19.41
C PRO A 59 8.92 27.59 20.27
N TYR A 60 8.43 26.39 19.94
CA TYR A 60 7.43 25.64 20.70
C TYR A 60 7.73 24.14 20.60
N PRO A 61 7.13 23.28 21.45
CA PRO A 61 7.39 21.85 21.41
C PRO A 61 6.97 21.19 20.09
N HIS A 62 7.92 20.60 19.36
CA HIS A 62 7.68 19.84 18.14
C HIS A 62 8.87 18.92 17.84
N ILE A 63 8.71 18.03 16.86
CA ILE A 63 9.79 17.19 16.34
C ILE A 63 10.17 17.70 14.95
N HIS A 64 11.46 17.86 14.72
CA HIS A 64 12.02 17.92 13.36
C HIS A 64 12.42 16.50 12.97
N LEU A 65 11.85 16.01 11.87
CA LEU A 65 12.19 14.73 11.26
C LEU A 65 12.78 14.98 9.88
N GLN A 66 13.93 14.39 9.61
CA GLN A 66 14.60 14.49 8.33
C GLN A 66 15.25 13.16 7.97
N PHE A 67 15.19 12.76 6.71
CA PHE A 67 16.07 11.73 6.18
C PHE A 67 17.30 12.36 5.52
N GLN A 68 18.46 11.72 5.63
CA GLN A 68 19.74 12.28 5.19
C GLN A 68 20.71 11.18 4.75
N ALA A 69 21.66 11.52 3.87
CA ALA A 69 22.59 10.54 3.28
C ALA A 69 23.84 10.27 4.13
N GLN A 70 24.08 11.07 5.17
CA GLN A 70 25.28 11.03 6.00
C GLN A 70 24.87 11.07 7.48
N ASP A 71 25.76 10.65 8.37
CA ASP A 71 25.53 10.44 9.80
C ASP A 71 25.73 11.69 10.67
N TYR A 72 26.09 12.84 10.08
CA TYR A 72 26.34 14.08 10.81
C TYR A 72 25.14 15.04 10.81
N ILE A 73 25.06 15.89 11.83
CA ILE A 73 24.00 16.89 12.00
C ILE A 73 24.06 17.93 10.87
N GLY A 74 22.94 18.14 10.16
CA GLY A 74 22.85 19.10 9.07
C GLY A 74 23.33 18.58 7.72
N ALA A 75 23.48 17.25 7.58
CA ALA A 75 23.65 16.62 6.28
C ALA A 75 22.49 16.96 5.32
N PRO A 76 22.71 16.92 4.00
CA PRO A 76 21.68 17.20 3.01
C PRO A 76 20.46 16.28 3.18
N ALA A 77 19.27 16.87 3.12
CA ALA A 77 18.01 16.15 3.24
C ALA A 77 17.73 15.28 2.01
N LEU A 78 17.22 14.08 2.26
CA LEU A 78 16.66 13.20 1.25
C LEU A 78 15.14 13.37 1.19
N TYR A 79 14.60 13.18 -0.01
CA TYR A 79 13.16 13.10 -0.20
C TYR A 79 12.63 11.80 0.39
N PHE A 80 11.47 11.87 1.05
CA PHE A 80 10.77 10.70 1.56
C PHE A 80 9.26 10.92 1.45
N GLU A 81 8.53 9.81 1.47
CA GLU A 81 7.07 9.79 1.50
C GLU A 81 6.63 9.10 2.78
N PHE A 82 5.47 9.52 3.28
CA PHE A 82 4.78 8.79 4.31
C PHE A 82 3.97 7.67 3.67
N SER A 83 3.82 6.58 4.39
CA SER A 83 2.90 5.51 4.05
C SER A 83 1.87 5.36 5.15
N ASN A 84 0.70 4.83 4.80
CA ASN A 84 -0.21 4.23 5.77
C ASN A 84 -0.76 5.22 6.81
N LEU A 85 -1.10 6.43 6.37
CA LEU A 85 -1.63 7.49 7.23
C LEU A 85 -3.10 7.79 6.92
N LEU A 86 -3.87 8.11 7.96
CA LEU A 86 -5.19 8.72 7.82
C LEU A 86 -5.06 10.23 7.99
N ILE A 87 -5.53 10.98 7.00
CA ILE A 87 -5.61 12.44 7.03
C ILE A 87 -7.01 12.81 7.51
N LYS A 88 -7.07 13.47 8.66
CA LYS A 88 -8.31 13.92 9.28
C LYS A 88 -9.00 14.99 8.44
N GLN A 89 -10.31 14.86 8.26
CA GLN A 89 -11.13 15.88 7.62
C GLN A 89 -12.19 16.42 8.58
N ASP A 90 -12.36 17.74 8.66
CA ASP A 90 -13.24 18.36 9.65
C ASP A 90 -14.73 18.04 9.42
N ASN A 91 -15.14 17.82 8.16
CA ASN A 91 -16.55 17.61 7.77
C ASN A 91 -16.76 16.42 6.81
N ALA A 92 -15.82 15.48 6.76
CA ALA A 92 -15.88 14.30 5.90
C ALA A 92 -15.22 13.10 6.56
N ALA A 93 -15.40 11.91 6.00
CA ALA A 93 -14.65 10.74 6.42
C ALA A 93 -13.14 10.97 6.22
N ASP A 94 -12.35 10.41 7.12
CA ASP A 94 -10.90 10.50 7.03
C ASP A 94 -10.40 9.89 5.71
N ARG A 95 -9.42 10.55 5.12
CA ARG A 95 -8.83 10.11 3.86
C ARG A 95 -7.59 9.29 4.15
N LEU A 96 -7.55 8.07 3.66
CA LEU A 96 -6.34 7.27 3.68
C LEU A 96 -5.34 7.80 2.65
N LEU A 97 -4.09 7.92 3.09
CA LEU A 97 -2.91 8.13 2.28
C LEU A 97 -2.07 6.84 2.36
N PRO A 98 -2.23 5.91 1.40
CA PRO A 98 -1.41 4.69 1.37
C PRO A 98 0.07 5.01 1.21
N LYS A 99 0.36 6.00 0.35
CA LYS A 99 1.70 6.53 0.12
C LYS A 99 1.64 7.95 -0.42
N GLY A 100 2.47 8.85 0.09
CA GLY A 100 2.65 10.18 -0.46
C GLY A 100 3.20 11.21 0.52
N ILE A 101 3.16 12.48 0.12
CA ILE A 101 3.61 13.61 0.94
C ILE A 101 2.44 14.26 1.67
N LEU A 102 2.73 14.74 2.88
CA LEU A 102 1.81 15.56 3.66
C LEU A 102 1.91 17.02 3.22
N ASN A 103 0.78 17.70 3.20
CA ASN A 103 0.72 19.13 3.03
C ASN A 103 0.87 19.83 4.38
N LYS A 104 1.21 21.12 4.31
CA LYS A 104 1.18 21.97 5.50
C LYS A 104 -0.21 21.92 6.14
N ASP A 105 -0.25 21.80 7.46
CA ASP A 105 -1.45 21.77 8.29
C ASP A 105 -2.29 20.47 8.20
N ASP A 106 -1.82 19.45 7.47
CA ASP A 106 -2.44 18.12 7.50
C ASP A 106 -2.39 17.55 8.93
N ARG A 107 -3.54 17.11 9.42
CA ARG A 107 -3.68 16.39 10.70
C ARG A 107 -3.74 14.91 10.40
N VAL A 108 -2.75 14.16 10.90
CA VAL A 108 -2.60 12.74 10.56
C VAL A 108 -2.64 11.83 11.77
N GLU A 109 -3.05 10.58 11.53
CA GLU A 109 -2.90 9.46 12.45
C GLU A 109 -2.42 8.22 11.68
N ASN A 110 -1.84 7.25 12.38
CA ASN A 110 -1.49 5.97 11.77
C ASN A 110 -2.76 5.19 11.42
N LEU A 111 -2.80 4.60 10.23
CA LEU A 111 -3.77 3.55 9.95
C LEU A 111 -3.50 2.37 10.88
N ARG A 112 -4.53 1.91 11.60
CA ARG A 112 -4.48 0.67 12.36
C ARG A 112 -5.04 -0.45 11.54
N TYR A 113 -4.34 -1.57 11.54
CA TYR A 113 -4.68 -2.75 10.76
C TYR A 113 -5.20 -3.85 11.66
N ASP A 114 -6.05 -4.69 11.11
CA ASP A 114 -6.46 -5.91 11.79
C ASP A 114 -5.23 -6.81 12.01
N ALA A 115 -4.97 -7.26 13.23
CA ALA A 115 -3.80 -8.09 13.54
C ALA A 115 -3.79 -9.41 12.74
N ASP A 116 -4.97 -9.89 12.34
CA ASP A 116 -5.17 -11.09 11.52
C ASP A 116 -5.49 -10.72 10.06
N TYR A 117 -4.95 -9.61 9.53
CA TYR A 117 -5.24 -9.16 8.17
C TYR A 117 -4.94 -10.22 7.09
N SER A 118 -4.04 -11.17 7.36
CA SER A 118 -3.75 -12.27 6.43
C SER A 118 -4.98 -13.09 6.12
N LYS A 119 -5.87 -13.30 7.09
CA LYS A 119 -7.10 -14.10 6.94
C LYS A 119 -8.12 -13.50 5.97
N TYR A 120 -7.95 -12.26 5.56
CA TYR A 120 -8.77 -11.66 4.49
C TYR A 120 -8.26 -11.99 3.09
N PHE A 121 -7.12 -12.67 3.00
CA PHE A 121 -6.51 -13.08 1.75
C PHE A 121 -6.19 -14.59 1.77
N PHE A 122 -5.71 -15.13 0.64
CA PHE A 122 -5.26 -16.51 0.55
C PHE A 122 -4.08 -16.71 1.50
N ASP A 123 -4.32 -17.26 2.69
CA ASP A 123 -3.38 -17.24 3.82
C ASP A 123 -2.76 -18.59 4.16
N GLU A 124 -3.29 -19.66 3.60
CA GLU A 124 -2.85 -21.03 3.89
C GLU A 124 -2.41 -21.76 2.63
N ILE A 125 -1.15 -22.21 2.61
CA ILE A 125 -0.51 -22.90 1.46
C ILE A 125 -1.11 -24.27 1.15
N TYR A 126 -1.85 -24.86 2.09
CA TYR A 126 -2.51 -26.17 1.94
C TYR A 126 -4.00 -26.04 1.62
N LYS A 127 -4.50 -24.82 1.40
CA LYS A 127 -5.84 -24.57 0.87
C LYS A 127 -5.80 -24.40 -0.64
N LYS A 128 -6.87 -24.86 -1.29
CA LYS A 128 -7.17 -24.62 -2.70
C LYS A 128 -8.51 -23.92 -2.79
N TRP A 129 -8.54 -22.75 -3.43
CA TRP A 129 -9.76 -21.98 -3.65
C TRP A 129 -10.27 -22.27 -5.04
N GLN A 130 -11.53 -22.66 -5.14
CA GLN A 130 -12.22 -22.92 -6.39
C GLN A 130 -13.13 -21.73 -6.68
N LEU A 131 -12.94 -21.10 -7.83
CA LEU A 131 -13.67 -19.90 -8.22
C LEU A 131 -14.42 -20.12 -9.52
N ILE A 132 -15.62 -19.55 -9.59
CA ILE A 132 -16.47 -19.54 -10.77
C ILE A 132 -16.42 -18.14 -11.38
N LEU A 133 -15.95 -18.06 -12.61
CA LEU A 133 -15.96 -16.87 -13.45
C LEU A 133 -17.18 -16.93 -14.37
N ASN A 134 -18.10 -15.98 -14.21
CA ASN A 134 -19.28 -15.81 -15.04
C ASN A 134 -19.12 -14.55 -15.91
N SER A 135 -19.31 -14.69 -17.22
CA SER A 135 -19.29 -13.60 -18.18
C SER A 135 -20.47 -13.74 -19.14
N GLY A 136 -21.61 -13.17 -18.75
CA GLY A 136 -22.86 -13.28 -19.51
C GLY A 136 -23.40 -14.72 -19.52
N LYS A 137 -23.33 -15.39 -20.67
CA LYS A 137 -23.78 -16.79 -20.84
C LYS A 137 -22.66 -17.83 -20.64
N LEU A 138 -21.43 -17.38 -20.49
CA LEU A 138 -20.26 -18.24 -20.33
C LEU A 138 -19.90 -18.33 -18.85
N SER A 139 -19.65 -19.54 -18.37
CA SER A 139 -19.07 -19.81 -17.06
C SER A 139 -17.81 -20.65 -17.21
N SER A 140 -16.78 -20.34 -16.45
CA SER A 140 -15.54 -21.12 -16.36
C SER A 140 -15.09 -21.22 -14.92
N GLU A 141 -14.42 -22.31 -14.58
CA GLU A 141 -13.88 -22.54 -13.25
C GLU A 141 -12.37 -22.35 -13.22
N GLU A 142 -11.87 -21.77 -12.14
CA GLU A 142 -10.45 -21.60 -11.90
C GLU A 142 -10.10 -21.96 -10.46
N SER A 143 -9.06 -22.76 -10.30
CA SER A 143 -8.59 -23.24 -9.02
C SER A 143 -7.27 -22.58 -8.67
N TRP A 144 -7.20 -21.95 -7.50
CA TRP A 144 -6.04 -21.22 -7.02
C TRP A 144 -5.46 -21.91 -5.79
N HIS A 145 -4.13 -21.90 -5.69
CA HIS A 145 -3.43 -22.40 -4.52
C HIS A 145 -2.25 -21.49 -4.22
N LEU A 146 -1.96 -21.33 -2.94
CA LEU A 146 -0.88 -20.49 -2.46
C LEU A 146 0.37 -21.36 -2.27
N HIS A 147 1.51 -20.95 -2.81
CA HIS A 147 2.77 -21.64 -2.56
C HIS A 147 3.96 -20.69 -2.67
N ASN A 148 5.13 -21.16 -2.24
CA ASN A 148 6.39 -20.46 -2.51
C ASN A 148 6.99 -20.96 -3.82
N ASP A 149 7.50 -20.05 -4.65
CA ASP A 149 8.30 -20.42 -5.81
C ASP A 149 9.69 -20.95 -5.39
N PHE A 150 10.51 -21.33 -6.36
CA PHE A 150 11.88 -21.81 -6.13
C PHE A 150 12.78 -20.79 -5.41
N TYR A 151 12.49 -19.49 -5.54
CA TYR A 151 13.22 -18.40 -4.91
C TYR A 151 12.61 -17.98 -3.56
N ASN A 152 11.67 -18.78 -3.04
CA ASN A 152 10.94 -18.52 -1.80
C ASN A 152 10.08 -17.24 -1.84
N ASN A 153 9.59 -16.86 -3.03
CA ASN A 153 8.57 -15.83 -3.15
C ASN A 153 7.19 -16.46 -3.01
N LEU A 154 6.37 -15.91 -2.11
CA LEU A 154 4.97 -16.29 -1.98
C LEU A 154 4.18 -15.86 -3.23
N CYS A 155 3.45 -16.79 -3.84
CA CYS A 155 2.59 -16.50 -4.97
C CYS A 155 1.30 -17.34 -4.95
N LEU A 156 0.27 -16.79 -5.60
CA LEU A 156 -0.95 -17.52 -5.93
C LEU A 156 -0.81 -18.06 -7.35
N GLU A 157 -0.96 -19.37 -7.53
CA GLU A 157 -0.88 -20.03 -8.84
C GLU A 157 -2.22 -20.70 -9.20
N ASN A 158 -2.64 -20.57 -10.47
CA ASN A 158 -3.83 -21.27 -10.98
C ASN A 158 -3.47 -22.61 -11.66
N GLN A 159 -4.47 -23.41 -12.04
CA GLN A 159 -4.23 -24.72 -12.69
C GLN A 159 -3.53 -24.63 -14.06
N ASP A 160 -3.56 -23.46 -14.68
CA ASP A 160 -2.96 -23.18 -15.98
C ASP A 160 -1.49 -22.71 -15.87
N GLY A 161 -0.98 -22.53 -14.64
CA GLY A 161 0.37 -22.05 -14.35
C GLY A 161 0.53 -20.52 -14.38
N ASP A 162 -0.57 -19.75 -14.38
CA ASP A 162 -0.52 -18.31 -14.17
C ASP A 162 -0.22 -18.00 -12.70
N ARG A 163 0.63 -17.01 -12.45
CA ARG A 163 1.14 -16.65 -11.12
C ARG A 163 0.92 -15.19 -10.79
N LEU A 164 0.42 -14.94 -9.58
CA LEU A 164 0.27 -13.62 -8.98
C LEU A 164 1.17 -13.51 -7.75
N TYR A 165 2.13 -12.60 -7.80
CA TYR A 165 3.01 -12.25 -6.70
C TYR A 165 2.53 -10.96 -6.05
N PHE A 166 2.52 -10.93 -4.72
CA PHE A 166 2.00 -9.82 -3.95
C PHE A 166 2.88 -9.53 -2.74
N ASP A 167 2.72 -8.33 -2.18
CA ASP A 167 3.19 -8.00 -0.84
C ASP A 167 2.00 -7.92 0.09
N LEU A 168 2.18 -8.41 1.31
CA LEU A 168 1.21 -8.24 2.37
C LEU A 168 1.97 -7.81 3.61
N SER A 169 2.09 -6.50 3.78
CA SER A 169 2.88 -5.90 4.87
C SER A 169 2.06 -4.80 5.52
N GLU A 170 2.09 -4.76 6.85
CA GLU A 170 1.37 -3.74 7.63
C GLU A 170 -0.09 -3.61 7.19
N GLY A 171 -0.80 -4.72 7.00
CA GLY A 171 -2.21 -4.74 6.59
C GLY A 171 -2.53 -4.11 5.23
N VAL A 172 -1.53 -3.94 4.37
CA VAL A 172 -1.69 -3.50 2.98
C VAL A 172 -1.28 -4.62 2.04
N LEU A 173 -2.20 -4.98 1.15
CA LEU A 173 -2.02 -5.93 0.06
C LEU A 173 -1.77 -5.19 -1.25
N SER A 174 -0.59 -5.40 -1.83
CA SER A 174 -0.18 -4.75 -3.07
C SER A 174 0.37 -5.76 -4.07
N LEU A 175 -0.01 -5.61 -5.34
CA LEU A 175 0.52 -6.41 -6.44
C LEU A 175 2.02 -6.13 -6.62
N LYS A 176 2.84 -7.19 -6.60
CA LYS A 176 4.24 -7.11 -7.04
C LYS A 176 4.35 -7.38 -8.54
N LYS A 177 3.72 -8.47 -9.00
CA LYS A 177 3.85 -8.93 -10.38
C LYS A 177 2.75 -9.92 -10.73
N TYR A 178 2.34 -9.91 -11.99
CA TYR A 178 1.55 -11.00 -12.56
C TYR A 178 2.28 -11.61 -13.77
N GLN A 179 2.26 -12.94 -13.86
CA GLN A 179 2.84 -13.73 -14.95
C GLN A 179 1.81 -14.74 -15.42
N GLY A 180 1.24 -14.54 -16.60
CA GLY A 180 0.23 -15.45 -17.10
C GLY A 180 -0.58 -14.88 -18.25
N LYS A 181 -1.65 -15.60 -18.60
CA LYS A 181 -2.62 -15.17 -19.61
C LYS A 181 -3.45 -13.99 -19.09
N ARG A 182 -3.90 -13.10 -19.98
CA ARG A 182 -4.72 -11.91 -19.61
C ARG A 182 -6.22 -12.18 -19.59
N ASN A 183 -6.63 -13.42 -19.85
CA ASN A 183 -8.03 -13.85 -19.89
C ASN A 183 -8.38 -14.82 -18.75
N SER A 184 -7.45 -15.09 -17.82
CA SER A 184 -7.74 -15.88 -16.62
C SER A 184 -8.41 -15.03 -15.55
N ALA A 185 -9.12 -15.70 -14.64
CA ALA A 185 -9.70 -15.07 -13.47
C ALA A 185 -8.61 -14.49 -12.55
N LEU A 186 -7.45 -15.16 -12.46
CA LEU A 186 -6.33 -14.65 -11.66
C LEU A 186 -5.82 -13.30 -12.16
N PHE A 187 -5.84 -13.07 -13.47
CA PHE A 187 -5.52 -11.76 -14.05
C PHE A 187 -6.51 -10.68 -13.61
N LEU A 188 -7.80 -10.98 -13.55
CA LEU A 188 -8.82 -10.04 -13.06
C LEU A 188 -8.53 -9.61 -11.63
N LEU A 189 -8.19 -10.57 -10.75
CA LEU A 189 -7.76 -10.26 -9.39
C LEU A 189 -6.51 -9.38 -9.40
N ALA A 190 -5.47 -9.73 -10.17
CA ALA A 190 -4.23 -8.96 -10.22
C ALA A 190 -4.45 -7.48 -10.54
N GLN A 191 -5.40 -7.17 -11.43
CA GLN A 191 -5.71 -5.78 -11.78
C GLN A 191 -6.30 -4.97 -10.62
N THR A 192 -6.79 -5.60 -9.55
CA THR A 192 -7.49 -4.92 -8.43
C THR A 192 -6.60 -4.62 -7.23
N LEU A 193 -5.48 -5.34 -7.09
CA LEU A 193 -4.63 -5.34 -5.90
C LEU A 193 -3.67 -4.14 -5.87
N THR A 194 -4.21 -2.92 -5.97
CA THR A 194 -3.44 -1.68 -5.80
C THR A 194 -3.78 -1.06 -4.45
N ASP A 195 -2.90 -1.28 -3.47
CA ASP A 195 -2.98 -0.73 -2.10
C ASP A 195 -4.28 -1.09 -1.37
N VAL A 196 -4.67 -2.37 -1.39
CA VAL A 196 -5.87 -2.85 -0.68
C VAL A 196 -5.55 -2.94 0.81
N VAL A 197 -6.29 -2.21 1.64
CA VAL A 197 -6.03 -2.14 3.09
C VAL A 197 -7.02 -2.96 3.91
N PHE A 198 -6.57 -3.46 5.06
CA PHE A 198 -7.37 -4.24 6.01
C PHE A 198 -7.39 -3.55 7.39
N PRO A 199 -8.30 -2.57 7.61
CA PRO A 199 -8.31 -1.78 8.84
C PRO A 199 -8.77 -2.60 10.06
N GLU A 200 -8.32 -2.17 11.26
CA GLU A 200 -8.69 -2.80 12.53
C GLU A 200 -10.19 -2.62 12.84
N ALA A 201 -10.66 -1.37 12.83
CA ALA A 201 -12.02 -1.03 13.22
C ALA A 201 -13.00 -1.04 12.02
N PRO A 202 -14.28 -1.40 12.25
CA PRO A 202 -15.34 -1.17 11.27
C PRO A 202 -15.45 0.30 10.90
N GLY A 203 -15.80 0.60 9.64
CA GLY A 203 -15.89 1.96 9.16
C GLY A 203 -15.66 2.10 7.67
N LYS A 204 -15.62 3.36 7.22
CA LYS A 204 -15.42 3.73 5.83
C LYS A 204 -14.07 4.39 5.63
N LEU A 205 -13.37 4.01 4.57
CA LEU A 205 -12.11 4.59 4.15
C LEU A 205 -12.16 4.94 2.67
N HIS A 206 -11.53 6.06 2.33
CA HIS A 206 -11.42 6.53 0.96
C HIS A 206 -9.97 6.91 0.65
N TRP A 207 -9.47 6.49 -0.50
CA TRP A 207 -8.16 6.89 -1.00
C TRP A 207 -8.09 6.82 -2.52
N THR A 208 -7.09 7.47 -3.08
CA THR A 208 -6.78 7.38 -4.51
C THR A 208 -5.42 6.72 -4.67
N SER A 209 -5.36 5.71 -5.53
CA SER A 209 -4.11 5.05 -5.93
C SER A 209 -3.81 5.33 -7.40
N GLN A 210 -2.53 5.26 -7.76
CA GLN A 210 -2.06 5.38 -9.13
C GLN A 210 -1.24 4.15 -9.49
N THR A 211 -1.50 3.57 -10.66
CA THR A 211 -0.75 2.41 -11.15
C THR A 211 -0.47 2.50 -12.64
N SER A 212 0.43 1.65 -13.14
CA SER A 212 0.77 1.61 -14.56
C SER A 212 -0.43 1.13 -15.39
N LEU A 213 -0.38 1.42 -16.69
CA LEU A 213 -1.41 0.95 -17.63
C LEU A 213 -1.16 -0.48 -18.11
N ASP A 214 -0.11 -1.15 -17.64
CA ASP A 214 0.33 -2.48 -18.10
C ASP A 214 -0.76 -3.53 -17.98
N TYR A 215 -1.53 -3.46 -16.89
CA TYR A 215 -2.60 -4.39 -16.59
C TYR A 215 -3.95 -3.95 -17.16
N THR A 216 -4.08 -2.69 -17.61
CA THR A 216 -5.34 -2.11 -18.09
C THR A 216 -5.45 -2.10 -19.62
N LEU A 217 -4.36 -1.73 -20.30
CA LEU A 217 -4.33 -1.61 -21.76
C LEU A 217 -3.54 -2.76 -22.40
N PRO A 218 -3.80 -3.07 -23.68
CA PRO A 218 -2.97 -4.00 -24.43
C PRO A 218 -1.50 -3.57 -24.43
N ARG A 219 -0.59 -4.53 -24.29
CA ARG A 219 0.85 -4.28 -24.12
C ARG A 219 1.45 -3.44 -25.24
N TYR A 220 1.04 -3.66 -26.49
CA TYR A 220 1.52 -2.86 -27.64
C TYR A 220 1.13 -1.37 -27.53
N LEU A 221 -0.04 -1.07 -26.96
CA LEU A 221 -0.50 0.30 -26.80
C LEU A 221 0.26 1.01 -25.67
N VAL A 222 0.56 0.29 -24.58
CA VAL A 222 1.39 0.83 -23.49
C VAL A 222 2.79 1.16 -24.02
N HIS A 223 3.44 0.23 -24.73
CA HIS A 223 4.76 0.49 -25.34
C HIS A 223 4.74 1.65 -26.33
N PHE A 224 3.66 1.79 -27.12
CA PHE A 224 3.50 2.94 -27.99
C PHE A 224 3.44 4.25 -27.20
N LEU A 225 2.69 4.30 -26.09
CA LEU A 225 2.63 5.48 -25.21
C LEU A 225 3.99 5.76 -24.56
N ASP A 226 4.74 4.73 -24.18
CA ASP A 226 6.05 4.85 -23.56
C ASP A 226 7.06 5.58 -24.48
N LEU A 227 6.96 5.43 -25.79
CA LEU A 227 7.78 6.17 -26.76
C LEU A 227 7.64 7.70 -26.62
N PHE A 228 6.48 8.17 -26.14
CA PHE A 228 6.21 9.60 -25.96
C PHE A 228 6.57 10.12 -24.57
N THR A 229 7.02 9.27 -23.65
CA THR A 229 7.45 9.69 -22.31
C THR A 229 8.63 10.67 -22.37
N ILE A 230 9.52 10.52 -23.37
CA ILE A 230 10.64 11.44 -23.61
C ILE A 230 10.15 12.85 -23.94
N PHE A 231 8.97 12.96 -24.54
CA PHE A 231 8.32 14.23 -24.86
C PHE A 231 7.45 14.75 -23.71
N GLY A 232 7.54 14.13 -22.53
CA GLY A 232 6.81 14.49 -21.32
C GLY A 232 5.37 13.98 -21.29
N LEU A 233 5.03 12.95 -22.09
CA LEU A 233 3.76 12.23 -21.92
C LEU A 233 3.82 11.41 -20.63
N ARG A 234 2.84 11.62 -19.75
CA ARG A 234 2.63 10.76 -18.58
C ARG A 234 1.21 10.23 -18.62
N CYS A 235 1.05 8.91 -18.65
CA CYS A 235 -0.23 8.23 -18.63
C CYS A 235 -0.23 7.19 -17.51
N PHE A 236 -1.30 7.14 -16.73
CA PHE A 236 -1.45 6.21 -15.60
C PHE A 236 -2.92 5.89 -15.36
N LEU A 237 -3.18 4.78 -14.68
CA LEU A 237 -4.50 4.47 -14.15
C LEU A 237 -4.64 5.12 -12.78
N GLU A 238 -5.61 6.00 -12.63
CA GLU A 238 -6.07 6.49 -11.34
C GLU A 238 -7.24 5.63 -10.87
N ILE A 239 -7.15 5.16 -9.63
CA ILE A 239 -8.15 4.30 -8.99
C ILE A 239 -8.64 5.02 -7.74
N ASP A 240 -9.91 5.41 -7.75
CA ASP A 240 -10.60 5.95 -6.58
C ASP A 240 -11.22 4.79 -5.80
N ASN A 241 -10.70 4.55 -4.60
CA ASN A 241 -11.05 3.43 -3.74
C ASN A 241 -11.98 3.88 -2.61
N SER A 242 -13.02 3.09 -2.38
CA SER A 242 -13.99 3.27 -1.30
C SER A 242 -14.17 1.93 -0.61
N LEU A 243 -13.67 1.82 0.62
CA LEU A 243 -13.73 0.61 1.43
C LEU A 243 -14.69 0.79 2.60
N GLU A 244 -15.51 -0.22 2.85
CA GLU A 244 -16.35 -0.32 4.04
C GLU A 244 -16.08 -1.66 4.73
N LYS A 245 -15.56 -1.60 5.96
CA LYS A 245 -15.44 -2.76 6.85
C LYS A 245 -16.69 -2.84 7.70
N LEU A 246 -17.41 -3.95 7.57
CA LEU A 246 -18.63 -4.24 8.31
C LEU A 246 -18.33 -4.87 9.68
N PRO A 247 -19.27 -4.82 10.64
CA PRO A 247 -19.07 -5.41 11.98
C PRO A 247 -18.90 -6.93 12.00
N ASP A 248 -19.28 -7.63 10.92
CA ASP A 248 -19.14 -9.08 10.75
C ASP A 248 -17.78 -9.47 10.14
N GLU A 249 -16.82 -8.54 10.11
CA GLU A 249 -15.51 -8.72 9.49
C GLU A 249 -15.57 -8.96 7.96
N THR A 250 -16.63 -8.51 7.29
CA THR A 250 -16.67 -8.42 5.83
C THR A 250 -16.10 -7.08 5.37
N ILE A 251 -15.26 -7.11 4.33
CA ILE A 251 -14.71 -5.91 3.68
C ILE A 251 -15.29 -5.77 2.28
N LEU A 252 -15.96 -4.64 2.05
CA LEU A 252 -16.52 -4.25 0.76
C LEU A 252 -15.63 -3.17 0.16
N LEU A 253 -14.94 -3.48 -0.94
CA LEU A 253 -14.10 -2.54 -1.65
C LEU A 253 -14.73 -2.18 -3.00
N LYS A 254 -14.94 -0.89 -3.24
CA LYS A 254 -15.40 -0.36 -4.53
C LYS A 254 -14.27 0.46 -5.15
N GLN A 255 -14.02 0.23 -6.44
CA GLN A 255 -12.98 0.93 -7.18
C GLN A 255 -13.59 1.61 -8.41
N ALA A 256 -13.35 2.90 -8.58
CA ALA A 256 -13.70 3.65 -9.79
C ALA A 256 -12.42 4.02 -10.54
N GLN A 257 -12.32 3.59 -11.79
CA GLN A 257 -11.07 3.64 -12.55
C GLN A 257 -11.12 4.69 -13.66
N GLN A 258 -10.06 5.48 -13.77
CA GLN A 258 -9.91 6.51 -14.80
C GLN A 258 -8.49 6.48 -15.36
N ILE A 259 -8.37 6.39 -16.68
CA ILE A 259 -7.08 6.63 -17.34
C ILE A 259 -6.88 8.13 -17.37
N ARG A 260 -5.81 8.59 -16.72
CA ARG A 260 -5.33 9.95 -16.81
C ARG A 260 -4.09 9.99 -17.68
N GLY A 261 -4.01 11.00 -18.52
CA GLY A 261 -2.82 11.23 -19.30
C GLY A 261 -2.64 12.69 -19.62
N GLY A 262 -1.41 13.09 -19.93
CA GLY A 262 -1.13 14.45 -20.31
C GLY A 262 0.30 14.68 -20.71
N PHE A 263 0.50 15.73 -21.49
CA PHE A 263 1.81 16.22 -21.85
C PHE A 263 2.17 17.35 -20.89
N ILE A 264 3.10 17.07 -19.98
CA ILE A 264 3.54 18.04 -18.95
C ILE A 264 4.00 19.34 -19.60
N ARG A 265 4.79 19.22 -20.68
CA ARG A 265 5.38 20.36 -21.40
C ARG A 265 4.34 21.26 -22.09
N TRP A 266 3.16 20.71 -22.40
CA TRP A 266 2.12 21.39 -23.17
C TRP A 266 0.88 21.73 -22.33
N HIS A 267 0.95 21.52 -21.01
CA HIS A 267 -0.15 21.73 -20.06
C HIS A 267 -1.48 21.08 -20.50
N PHE A 268 -1.38 20.00 -21.28
CA PHE A 268 -2.53 19.28 -21.79
C PHE A 268 -2.77 18.06 -20.94
N THR A 269 -3.99 17.90 -20.43
CA THR A 269 -4.41 16.72 -19.67
C THR A 269 -5.73 16.19 -20.19
N PHE A 270 -5.88 14.88 -20.24
CA PHE A 270 -7.12 14.19 -20.54
C PHE A 270 -7.46 13.18 -19.45
N LYS A 271 -8.75 12.88 -19.34
CA LYS A 271 -9.29 11.83 -18.46
C LYS A 271 -10.29 10.99 -19.21
N ARG A 272 -10.23 9.67 -19.05
CA ARG A 272 -11.17 8.72 -19.65
C ARG A 272 -11.60 7.71 -18.59
N LYS A 273 -12.91 7.53 -18.40
CA LYS A 273 -13.46 6.48 -17.53
C LYS A 273 -13.04 5.11 -18.07
N ALA A 274 -12.49 4.27 -17.22
CA ALA A 274 -12.00 2.94 -17.57
C ALA A 274 -12.96 1.83 -17.11
N GLY A 275 -13.50 1.93 -15.89
CA GLY A 275 -14.36 0.90 -15.34
C GLY A 275 -14.74 1.16 -13.88
N THR A 276 -15.55 0.27 -13.33
CA THR A 276 -15.84 0.20 -11.90
C THR A 276 -15.79 -1.24 -11.45
N ARG A 277 -15.26 -1.47 -10.25
CA ARG A 277 -15.13 -2.81 -9.66
C ARG A 277 -15.72 -2.84 -8.26
N GLN A 278 -16.22 -4.00 -7.89
CA GLN A 278 -16.60 -4.30 -6.52
C GLN A 278 -15.91 -5.58 -6.09
N LEU A 279 -15.33 -5.59 -4.91
CA LEU A 279 -14.66 -6.73 -4.32
C LEU A 279 -15.21 -6.97 -2.92
N VAL A 280 -15.25 -8.25 -2.54
CA VAL A 280 -15.60 -8.67 -1.18
C VAL A 280 -14.51 -9.59 -0.64
N PHE A 281 -14.00 -9.23 0.53
CA PHE A 281 -13.13 -10.10 1.33
C PHE A 281 -13.85 -10.44 2.63
N ARG A 282 -13.69 -11.67 3.10
CA ARG A 282 -14.22 -12.13 4.39
C ARG A 282 -13.12 -12.76 5.20
N LYS A 283 -13.01 -12.38 6.46
CA LYS A 283 -12.01 -12.93 7.37
C LYS A 283 -12.19 -14.44 7.53
N GLY A 284 -11.13 -15.21 7.27
CA GLY A 284 -11.07 -16.67 7.37
C GLY A 284 -11.40 -17.42 6.07
N GLU A 285 -12.14 -16.80 5.15
CA GLU A 285 -12.41 -17.34 3.81
C GLU A 285 -11.48 -16.74 2.75
N GLY A 286 -11.04 -15.50 2.95
CA GLY A 286 -10.22 -14.75 2.01
C GLY A 286 -11.04 -13.95 1.00
N PHE A 287 -10.53 -13.86 -0.23
CA PHE A 287 -11.25 -13.25 -1.35
C PHE A 287 -12.49 -14.07 -1.71
N ASN A 288 -13.64 -13.40 -1.78
CA ASN A 288 -14.94 -14.04 -1.93
C ASN A 288 -15.61 -13.69 -3.27
N TYR A 289 -15.44 -12.45 -3.73
CA TYR A 289 -16.21 -11.93 -4.85
C TYR A 289 -15.48 -10.78 -5.55
N LEU A 290 -15.60 -10.73 -6.87
CA LEU A 290 -15.25 -9.60 -7.71
C LEU A 290 -16.30 -9.42 -8.80
N GLN A 291 -16.66 -8.18 -9.09
CA GLN A 291 -17.50 -7.82 -10.22
C GLN A 291 -16.90 -6.67 -11.01
N GLU A 292 -16.87 -6.81 -12.33
CA GLU A 292 -16.44 -5.76 -13.26
C GLU A 292 -17.18 -5.89 -14.60
N ASN A 293 -17.84 -4.82 -15.07
CA ASN A 293 -18.42 -4.73 -16.42
C ASN A 293 -19.29 -5.94 -16.86
N GLY A 294 -20.03 -6.55 -15.92
CA GLY A 294 -20.87 -7.73 -16.20
C GLY A 294 -20.15 -9.07 -16.12
N VAL A 295 -18.86 -9.07 -15.80
CA VAL A 295 -18.09 -10.24 -15.38
C VAL A 295 -18.15 -10.35 -13.86
N GLU A 296 -18.40 -11.55 -13.37
CA GLU A 296 -18.47 -11.88 -11.95
C GLU A 296 -17.52 -13.04 -11.66
N LEU A 297 -16.69 -12.89 -10.64
CA LEU A 297 -15.82 -13.94 -10.13
C LEU A 297 -16.20 -14.20 -8.68
N LYS A 298 -16.57 -15.44 -8.38
CA LYS A 298 -17.09 -15.80 -7.06
C LYS A 298 -16.37 -17.03 -6.52
N LEU A 299 -16.05 -17.01 -5.23
CA LEU A 299 -15.59 -18.18 -4.49
C LEU A 299 -16.73 -19.22 -4.43
N ASP A 300 -16.45 -20.43 -4.90
CA ASP A 300 -17.36 -21.58 -4.83
C ASP A 300 -17.11 -22.41 -3.58
N LYS A 301 -15.87 -22.90 -3.42
CA LYS A 301 -15.46 -23.72 -2.28
C LYS A 301 -13.97 -23.61 -1.98
N ILE A 302 -13.61 -24.01 -0.77
CA ILE A 302 -12.23 -24.16 -0.30
C ILE A 302 -11.99 -25.64 -0.02
N GLU A 303 -10.97 -26.21 -0.66
CA GLU A 303 -10.53 -27.59 -0.46
C GLU A 303 -9.22 -27.60 0.34
N TYR A 304 -9.05 -28.59 1.21
CA TYR A 304 -7.82 -28.81 1.95
C TYR A 304 -7.03 -29.94 1.30
N TYR A 305 -5.74 -29.74 1.09
CA TYR A 305 -4.84 -30.85 0.79
C TYR A 305 -4.53 -31.58 2.09
N GLU A 306 -4.70 -32.90 2.12
CA GLU A 306 -4.12 -33.72 3.18
C GLU A 306 -2.60 -33.61 3.08
N GLN A 307 -1.94 -33.26 4.19
CA GLN A 307 -0.50 -33.49 4.31
C GLN A 307 -0.29 -34.99 4.13
N THR A 308 0.30 -35.40 3.01
CA THR A 308 1.01 -36.67 3.00
C THR A 308 2.14 -36.52 4.01
N PRO A 309 2.21 -37.33 5.08
CA PRO A 309 3.28 -37.19 6.05
C PRO A 309 4.61 -37.59 5.40
N GLY A 310 5.40 -36.59 5.04
CA GLY A 310 6.81 -36.72 4.66
C GLY A 310 7.10 -36.87 3.17
N GLU A 311 7.70 -35.82 2.60
CA GLU A 311 8.88 -35.88 1.73
C GLU A 311 9.80 -34.69 2.04
#